data_AF-A0A522LHD8-F1
#
_entry.id   AF-A0A522LHD8-F1
#
_cell.length_a   1.000
_cell.length_b   1.000
_cell.length_c   1.000
_cell.angle_alpha   90.00
_cell.angle_beta   90.00
_cell.angle_gamma   90.00
#
_symmetry.space_group_name_H-M   'P 1'
#
loop_
_entity.id
_entity.type
_entity.pdbx_description
1 polymer ?
#
loop_
_entity_poly.entity_id
_entity_poly.type
_entity_poly.pdbx_seq_one_letter_code
_entity_poly.pdbx_strand_id
1 'polypeptide(L)'
;MFVGEISLRVVLYLDEQKMLETPSYGDIDNHAKQLLDTIKGHGGLLIDDCQVQHIDISWIDVPYGAHFEMAIKASPDDFMALPLRLYEMPDGLYYPLSDQAWTIEGLKPVSAEQTLALAHALADMTKRKRTLRHDLRQAGLSQFRAFQHGKYVSPILMGFHRTRVEQSGFELVALKAWTMTVGN
;
A
#
# COMPACT_ATOMS: atom_id res chain seq x y z
N MET A 1 -3.19 -9.66 -1.46
CA MET A 1 -2.91 -8.24 -1.73
C MET A 1 -1.72 -7.84 -0.89
N PHE A 2 -0.66 -7.26 -1.47
CA PHE A 2 0.43 -6.70 -0.67
C PHE A 2 -0.02 -5.38 -0.04
N VAL A 3 0.21 -5.20 1.25
CA VAL A 3 -0.25 -4.01 2.01
C VAL A 3 0.90 -3.21 2.65
N GLY A 4 2.10 -3.78 2.65
CA GLY A 4 3.33 -3.13 3.13
C GLY A 4 4.24 -2.69 2.00
N GLU A 5 5.49 -2.42 2.36
CA GLU A 5 6.55 -2.02 1.42
C GLU A 5 7.04 -3.23 0.61
N ILE A 6 7.37 -3.00 -0.67
CA ILE A 6 7.87 -4.03 -1.56
C ILE A 6 9.13 -3.60 -2.31
N SER A 7 9.86 -4.59 -2.82
CA SER A 7 10.85 -4.42 -3.87
C SER A 7 10.40 -5.14 -5.14
N LEU A 8 10.52 -4.47 -6.28
CA LEU A 8 10.14 -4.97 -7.59
C LEU A 8 11.38 -5.26 -8.43
N ARG A 9 11.44 -6.42 -9.07
CA ARG A 9 12.39 -6.71 -10.14
C ARG A 9 11.64 -7.02 -11.41
N VAL A 10 12.00 -6.35 -12.50
CA VAL A 10 11.42 -6.53 -13.83
C VAL A 10 12.52 -6.83 -14.84
N VAL A 11 12.36 -7.88 -15.62
CA VAL A 11 13.20 -8.16 -16.79
C VAL A 11 12.31 -8.06 -18.02
N LEU A 12 12.61 -7.09 -18.89
CA LEU A 12 11.92 -6.89 -20.15
C LEU A 12 12.65 -7.67 -21.24
N TYR A 13 11.94 -8.50 -21.99
CA TYR A 13 12.49 -9.19 -23.16
C TYR A 13 11.97 -8.43 -24.40
N LEU A 14 12.82 -7.61 -25.00
CA LEU A 14 12.47 -6.65 -26.06
C LEU A 14 13.33 -6.87 -27.30
N ASP A 15 12.80 -6.46 -28.45
CA ASP A 15 13.52 -6.50 -29.73
C ASP A 15 14.47 -5.30 -29.84
N GLU A 16 15.78 -5.54 -29.95
CA GLU A 16 16.80 -4.49 -30.03
C GLU A 16 16.60 -3.57 -31.24
N GLN A 17 16.24 -4.12 -32.42
CA GLN A 17 16.03 -3.31 -33.62
C GLN A 17 14.90 -2.31 -33.39
N LYS A 18 13.76 -2.76 -32.87
CA LYS A 18 12.63 -1.88 -32.53
C LYS A 18 13.02 -0.85 -31.49
N MET A 19 13.85 -1.21 -30.52
CA MET A 19 14.35 -0.27 -29.51
C MET A 19 15.23 0.83 -30.10
N LEU A 20 16.14 0.49 -31.02
CA LEU A 20 17.04 1.46 -31.63
C LEU A 20 16.33 2.33 -32.67
N GLU A 21 15.34 1.78 -33.39
CA GLU A 21 14.65 2.47 -34.47
C GLU A 21 13.39 3.24 -34.03
N THR A 22 12.80 2.88 -32.88
CA THR A 22 11.60 3.54 -32.33
C THR A 22 11.89 4.19 -30.99
N PRO A 23 12.09 5.52 -30.94
CA PRO A 23 12.49 6.23 -29.72
C PRO A 23 11.59 5.94 -28.51
N SER A 24 10.27 5.91 -28.70
CA SER A 24 9.31 5.68 -27.61
C SER A 24 9.24 4.23 -27.11
N TYR A 25 9.80 3.27 -27.85
CA TYR A 25 9.71 1.84 -27.53
C TYR A 25 10.76 1.42 -26.50
N GLY A 26 11.93 2.08 -26.52
CA GLY A 26 13.08 1.71 -25.69
C GLY A 26 13.17 2.36 -24.31
N ASP A 27 12.24 3.26 -24.01
CA ASP A 27 12.21 4.01 -22.76
C ASP A 27 11.80 3.10 -21.58
N ILE A 28 12.78 2.67 -20.79
CA ILE A 28 12.61 1.79 -19.63
C ILE A 28 11.62 2.38 -18.61
N ASP A 29 11.62 3.70 -18.44
CA ASP A 29 10.71 4.41 -17.52
C ASP A 29 9.25 4.37 -18.00
N ASN A 30 9.00 4.39 -19.31
CA ASN A 30 7.66 4.19 -19.87
C ASN A 30 7.11 2.80 -19.52
N HIS A 31 7.94 1.76 -19.66
CA HIS A 31 7.57 0.40 -19.25
C HIS A 31 7.34 0.29 -17.75
N ALA A 32 8.25 0.84 -16.94
CA ALA A 32 8.13 0.82 -15.49
C ALA A 32 6.82 1.48 -15.02
N LYS A 33 6.48 2.64 -15.57
CA LYS A 33 5.24 3.35 -15.24
C LYS A 33 3.99 2.55 -15.58
N GLN A 34 3.93 1.99 -16.79
CA GLN A 34 2.78 1.17 -17.21
C GLN A 34 2.61 -0.08 -16.34
N LEU A 35 3.72 -0.74 -16.00
CA LEU A 35 3.69 -1.92 -15.13
C LEU A 35 3.20 -1.57 -13.73
N LEU A 36 3.70 -0.48 -13.12
CA LEU A 36 3.24 0.00 -11.82
C LEU A 36 1.76 0.38 -11.82
N ASP A 37 1.31 1.10 -12.86
CA ASP A 37 -0.10 1.47 -13.02
C ASP A 37 -1.01 0.25 -13.19
N THR A 38 -0.50 -0.84 -13.79
CA THR A 38 -1.27 -2.08 -14.02
C THR A 38 -1.39 -2.93 -12.75
N ILE A 39 -0.36 -2.96 -11.89
CA ILE A 39 -0.35 -3.82 -10.70
C ILE A 39 -0.91 -3.16 -9.44
N LYS A 40 -1.29 -1.87 -9.49
CA LYS A 40 -1.88 -1.14 -8.37
C LYS A 40 -3.40 -1.04 -8.46
N GLY A 41 -4.06 -0.84 -7.32
CA GLY A 41 -5.51 -0.69 -7.22
C GLY A 41 -6.26 -2.02 -7.10
N HIS A 42 -7.58 -1.94 -7.22
CA HIS A 42 -8.49 -3.04 -7.03
C HIS A 42 -8.37 -4.04 -8.18
N GLY A 43 -8.13 -5.31 -7.84
CA GLY A 43 -7.78 -6.35 -8.81
C GLY A 43 -6.28 -6.41 -9.15
N GLY A 44 -5.49 -5.43 -8.68
CA GLY A 44 -4.04 -5.45 -8.76
C GLY A 44 -3.40 -6.34 -7.68
N LEU A 45 -2.08 -6.26 -7.61
CA LEU A 45 -1.26 -6.92 -6.58
C LEU A 45 -1.01 -6.00 -5.38
N LEU A 46 -1.04 -4.67 -5.59
CA LEU A 46 -0.74 -3.60 -4.63
C LEU A 46 -1.95 -2.66 -4.47
N ILE A 47 -1.99 -1.92 -3.36
CA ILE A 47 -2.96 -0.84 -3.16
C ILE A 47 -2.55 0.41 -3.95
N ASP A 48 -1.30 0.85 -3.81
CA ASP A 48 -0.75 2.04 -4.48
C ASP A 48 0.74 1.85 -4.82
N ASP A 49 1.23 2.62 -5.79
CA ASP A 49 2.65 2.59 -6.19
C ASP A 49 3.61 3.08 -5.10
N CYS A 50 3.13 3.85 -4.10
CA CYS A 50 3.97 4.28 -2.97
C CYS A 50 4.49 3.12 -2.11
N GLN A 51 3.96 1.92 -2.27
CA GLN A 51 4.47 0.72 -1.62
C GLN A 51 5.82 0.28 -2.20
N VAL A 52 6.15 0.66 -3.44
CA VAL A 52 7.40 0.26 -4.10
C VAL A 52 8.55 1.12 -3.60
N GLN A 53 9.40 0.56 -2.73
CA GLN A 53 10.58 1.26 -2.18
C GLN A 53 11.84 1.02 -3.00
N HIS A 54 11.85 0.00 -3.85
CA HIS A 54 12.96 -0.34 -4.72
C HIS A 54 12.44 -0.95 -6.02
N ILE A 55 12.98 -0.51 -7.15
CA ILE A 55 12.72 -1.08 -8.47
C ILE A 55 14.06 -1.34 -9.17
N ASP A 56 14.25 -2.58 -9.59
CA ASP A 56 15.31 -3.02 -10.48
C ASP A 56 14.68 -3.40 -11.81
N ILE A 57 15.03 -2.69 -12.88
CA ILE A 57 14.49 -2.94 -14.21
C ILE A 57 15.63 -3.01 -15.21
N SER A 58 15.64 -4.10 -15.98
CA SER A 58 16.59 -4.32 -17.05
C SER A 58 15.88 -4.87 -18.26
N TRP A 59 16.57 -4.87 -19.40
CA TRP A 59 16.08 -5.51 -20.60
C TRP A 59 17.12 -6.47 -21.19
N ILE A 60 16.62 -7.44 -21.93
CA ILE A 60 17.39 -8.45 -22.65
C ILE A 60 16.86 -8.47 -24.09
N ASP A 61 17.76 -8.47 -25.06
CA ASP A 61 17.39 -8.58 -26.48
C ASP A 61 16.78 -9.97 -26.77
N VAL A 62 15.60 -9.96 -27.40
CA VAL A 62 14.98 -11.14 -28.00
C VAL A 62 14.47 -10.82 -29.41
N PRO A 63 14.83 -11.60 -30.45
CA PRO A 63 14.40 -11.31 -31.83
C PRO A 63 12.89 -11.41 -32.05
N TYR A 64 12.18 -12.21 -31.25
CA TYR A 64 10.73 -12.39 -31.34
C TYR A 64 10.13 -12.68 -29.95
N GLY A 65 8.84 -12.36 -29.79
CA GLY A 65 8.09 -12.73 -28.59
C GLY A 65 8.35 -11.82 -27.40
N ALA A 66 8.08 -10.52 -27.56
CA ALA A 66 8.21 -9.56 -26.47
C ALA A 66 7.37 -9.98 -25.26
N HIS A 67 8.00 -10.04 -24.10
CA HIS A 67 7.36 -10.40 -22.83
C HIS A 67 8.14 -9.78 -21.67
N PHE A 68 7.64 -9.95 -20.45
CA PHE A 68 8.35 -9.53 -19.26
C PHE A 68 8.22 -10.57 -18.17
N GLU A 69 9.21 -10.60 -17.30
CA GLU A 69 9.16 -11.31 -16.03
C GLU A 69 9.17 -10.31 -14.89
N MET A 70 8.35 -10.57 -13.88
CA MET A 70 8.23 -9.71 -12.71
C MET A 70 8.35 -10.56 -11.44
N ALA A 71 9.23 -10.14 -10.54
CA ALA A 71 9.35 -10.71 -9.21
C ALA A 71 9.09 -9.63 -8.16
N ILE A 72 8.24 -9.95 -7.18
CA ILE A 72 7.93 -9.09 -6.04
C ILE A 72 8.54 -9.71 -4.79
N LYS A 73 9.32 -8.92 -4.05
CA LYS A 73 9.82 -9.27 -2.73
C LYS A 73 9.13 -8.40 -1.69
N ALA A 74 8.57 -9.03 -0.67
CA ALA A 74 7.89 -8.38 0.45
C ALA A 74 8.17 -9.13 1.76
N SER A 75 7.78 -8.55 2.89
CA SER A 75 7.73 -9.28 4.17
C SER A 75 6.66 -10.39 4.11
N PRO A 76 6.87 -11.55 4.75
CA PRO A 76 5.83 -12.58 4.85
C PRO A 76 4.53 -12.09 5.51
N ASP A 77 4.62 -11.05 6.34
CA ASP A 77 3.47 -10.50 7.08
C ASP A 77 2.75 -9.36 6.32
N ASP A 78 3.28 -8.90 5.18
CA ASP A 78 2.75 -7.76 4.43
C ASP A 78 1.69 -8.16 3.39
N PHE A 79 0.92 -9.21 3.69
CA PHE A 79 -0.13 -9.72 2.81
C PHE A 79 -1.47 -9.78 3.53
N MET A 80 -2.50 -9.20 2.90
CA MET A 80 -3.89 -9.34 3.32
C MET A 80 -4.72 -10.05 2.26
N ALA A 81 -5.66 -10.87 2.72
CA ALA A 81 -6.64 -11.52 1.87
C ALA A 81 -7.69 -10.52 1.38
N LEU A 82 -8.28 -10.81 0.21
CA LEU A 82 -9.43 -10.07 -0.31
C LEU A 82 -10.73 -10.77 0.14
N PRO A 83 -11.86 -10.05 0.30
CA PRO A 83 -12.03 -8.61 0.07
C PRO A 83 -11.40 -7.75 1.17
N LEU A 84 -11.00 -6.53 0.78
CA LEU A 84 -10.30 -5.55 1.62
C LEU A 84 -10.92 -4.17 1.40
N ARG A 85 -11.01 -3.39 2.47
CA ARG A 85 -11.49 -2.00 2.44
C ARG A 85 -10.47 -1.11 3.13
N LEU A 86 -10.51 0.19 2.84
CA LEU A 86 -9.60 1.16 3.42
C LEU A 86 -10.36 2.05 4.38
N TYR A 87 -10.01 2.00 5.66
CA TYR A 87 -10.68 2.75 6.73
C TYR A 87 -9.89 4.01 7.07
N GLU A 88 -10.55 5.16 7.04
CA GLU A 88 -9.97 6.42 7.48
C GLU A 88 -9.74 6.39 9.00
N MET A 89 -8.54 6.78 9.42
CA MET A 89 -8.11 6.86 10.81
C MET A 89 -7.92 8.31 11.27
N PRO A 90 -7.86 8.58 12.60
CA PRO A 90 -7.69 9.93 13.16
C PRO A 90 -6.48 10.75 12.69
N ASP A 91 -5.47 10.14 12.07
CA ASP A 91 -4.35 10.85 11.47
C ASP A 91 -4.59 11.31 10.03
N GLY A 92 -5.78 11.03 9.48
CA GLY A 92 -6.20 11.41 8.13
C GLY A 92 -5.71 10.46 7.02
N LEU A 93 -5.16 9.31 7.40
CA LEU A 93 -4.74 8.26 6.48
C LEU A 93 -5.78 7.13 6.44
N TYR A 94 -5.77 6.40 5.34
CA TYR A 94 -6.62 5.25 5.06
C TYR A 94 -5.82 3.96 5.26
N TYR A 95 -6.32 3.06 6.09
CA TYR A 95 -5.64 1.82 6.47
C TYR A 95 -6.39 0.60 5.97
N PRO A 96 -5.70 -0.41 5.40
CA PRO A 96 -6.33 -1.62 4.91
C PRO A 96 -6.81 -2.53 6.03
N LEU A 97 -8.06 -2.98 5.95
CA LEU A 97 -8.61 -4.05 6.76
C LEU A 97 -9.30 -5.07 5.85
N SER A 98 -9.04 -6.35 6.10
CA SER A 98 -9.63 -7.46 5.37
C SER A 98 -10.82 -8.03 6.14
N ASP A 99 -11.86 -8.43 5.41
CA ASP A 99 -12.98 -9.21 5.97
C ASP A 99 -12.61 -10.71 6.06
N GLN A 100 -11.33 -11.06 5.90
CA GLN A 100 -10.78 -12.40 5.94
C GLN A 100 -9.50 -12.44 6.79
N ALA A 101 -9.31 -13.51 7.54
CA ALA A 101 -8.10 -13.75 8.32
C ALA A 101 -7.55 -15.15 8.05
N TRP A 102 -6.22 -15.27 8.01
CA TRP A 102 -5.55 -16.56 7.95
C TRP A 102 -5.60 -17.23 9.32
N THR A 103 -6.07 -18.48 9.34
CA THR A 103 -6.08 -19.34 10.52
C THR A 103 -5.34 -20.64 10.21
N ILE A 104 -5.12 -21.47 11.24
CA ILE A 104 -4.55 -22.82 11.07
C ILE A 104 -5.40 -23.72 10.17
N GLU A 105 -6.70 -23.43 10.02
CA GLU A 105 -7.64 -24.15 9.15
C GLU A 105 -7.79 -23.47 7.77
N GLY A 106 -6.97 -22.46 7.47
CA GLY A 106 -7.05 -21.67 6.24
C GLY A 106 -7.76 -20.32 6.45
N LEU A 107 -8.18 -19.71 5.34
CA LEU A 107 -8.87 -18.42 5.35
C LEU A 107 -10.26 -18.55 5.96
N LYS A 108 -10.56 -17.69 6.94
CA LYS A 108 -11.88 -17.59 7.54
C LYS A 108 -12.40 -16.15 7.48
N PRO A 109 -13.72 -15.95 7.31
CA PRO A 109 -14.30 -14.62 7.39
C PRO A 109 -14.13 -14.03 8.78
N VAL A 110 -13.86 -12.73 8.82
CA VAL A 110 -13.81 -11.92 10.05
C VAL A 110 -15.18 -11.28 10.23
N SER A 111 -15.74 -11.32 11.45
CA SER A 111 -17.02 -10.69 11.72
C SER A 111 -16.92 -9.17 11.67
N ALA A 112 -18.01 -8.48 11.36
CA ALA A 112 -18.03 -7.02 11.36
C ALA A 112 -17.60 -6.42 12.71
N GLU A 113 -17.97 -7.05 13.83
CA GLU A 113 -17.56 -6.66 15.17
C GLU A 113 -16.03 -6.77 15.36
N GLN A 114 -15.42 -7.85 14.88
CA GLN A 114 -13.97 -8.04 14.94
C GLN A 114 -13.23 -7.03 14.05
N THR A 115 -13.72 -6.77 12.84
CA THR A 115 -13.17 -5.72 11.96
C THR A 115 -13.24 -4.34 12.62
N LEU A 116 -14.37 -4.01 13.26
CA LEU A 116 -14.53 -2.75 14.00
C LEU A 116 -13.62 -2.69 15.23
N ALA A 117 -13.43 -3.78 15.97
CA ALA A 117 -12.49 -3.84 17.08
C ALA A 117 -11.05 -3.55 16.62
N LEU A 118 -10.62 -4.12 15.50
CA LEU A 118 -9.33 -3.81 14.87
C LEU A 118 -9.24 -2.35 14.43
N ALA A 119 -10.30 -1.80 13.81
CA ALA A 119 -10.38 -0.40 13.42
C ALA A 119 -10.24 0.54 14.62
N HIS A 120 -10.88 0.23 15.75
CA HIS A 120 -10.75 1.00 16.99
C HIS A 120 -9.32 0.94 17.56
N ALA A 121 -8.68 -0.23 17.55
CA ALA A 121 -7.29 -0.36 17.99
C ALA A 121 -6.34 0.49 17.12
N LEU A 122 -6.50 0.45 15.79
CA LEU A 122 -5.74 1.31 14.87
C LEU A 122 -6.03 2.80 15.09
N ALA A 123 -7.28 3.17 15.34
CA ALA A 123 -7.66 4.54 15.61
C ALA A 123 -7.01 5.08 16.89
N ASP A 124 -6.94 4.26 17.94
CA ASP A 124 -6.24 4.62 19.17
C ASP A 124 -4.74 4.85 18.93
N MET A 125 -4.07 3.97 18.17
CA MET A 125 -2.65 4.12 17.85
C MET A 125 -2.39 5.39 17.01
N THR A 126 -3.16 5.60 15.96
CA THR A 126 -3.00 6.76 15.05
C THR A 126 -3.34 8.08 15.74
N LYS A 127 -4.36 8.09 16.61
CA LYS A 127 -4.66 9.24 17.47
C LYS A 127 -3.53 9.53 18.44
N ARG A 128 -3.03 8.53 19.17
CA ARG A 128 -1.88 8.68 20.10
C ARG A 128 -0.64 9.21 19.39
N LYS A 129 -0.31 8.66 18.21
CA LYS A 129 0.79 9.15 17.35
C LYS A 129 0.61 10.63 16.99
N ARG A 130 -0.59 11.02 16.56
CA ARG A 130 -0.89 12.40 16.16
C ARG A 130 -0.76 13.37 17.35
N THR A 131 -1.32 13.02 18.50
CA THR A 131 -1.24 13.82 19.73
C THR A 131 0.20 13.96 20.20
N LEU A 132 0.95 12.87 20.32
CA LEU A 132 2.36 12.89 20.73
C LEU A 132 3.20 13.82 19.82
N ARG A 133 3.02 13.74 18.50
CA ARG A 133 3.72 14.63 17.56
C ARG A 133 3.32 16.10 17.70
N HIS A 134 2.08 16.39 18.10
CA HIS A 134 1.65 17.75 18.38
C HIS A 134 2.31 18.27 19.66
N ASP A 135 2.25 17.51 20.74
CA ASP A 135 2.77 17.90 22.06
C ASP A 135 4.28 18.14 22.02
N LEU A 136 5.04 17.26 21.35
CA LEU A 136 6.48 17.42 21.17
C LEU A 136 6.84 18.70 20.39
N ARG A 137 6.02 19.08 19.40
CA ARG A 137 6.21 20.34 18.66
C ARG A 137 5.90 21.55 19.53
N GLN A 138 4.86 21.49 20.37
CA GLN A 138 4.58 22.55 21.35
C GLN A 138 5.69 22.67 22.40
N ALA A 139 6.37 21.57 22.72
CA ALA A 139 7.57 21.56 23.58
C ALA A 139 8.86 22.04 22.87
N GLY A 140 8.77 22.50 21.62
CA GLY A 140 9.89 23.11 20.89
C GLY A 140 10.70 22.16 20.00
N LEU A 141 10.32 20.89 19.87
CA LEU A 141 10.98 20.00 18.91
C LEU A 141 10.60 20.37 17.48
N SER A 142 11.58 20.24 16.56
CA SER A 142 11.31 20.37 15.13
C SER A 142 10.33 19.29 14.65
N GLN A 143 9.64 19.58 13.54
CA GLN A 143 8.71 18.64 12.91
C GLN A 143 9.35 17.26 12.64
N PHE A 144 10.60 17.25 12.17
CA PHE A 144 11.33 16.02 11.89
C PHE A 144 11.59 15.20 13.16
N ARG A 145 12.04 15.85 14.25
CA ARG A 145 12.29 15.14 15.52
C ARG A 145 11.00 14.60 16.12
N ALA A 146 9.94 15.40 16.13
CA ALA A 146 8.62 14.95 16.57
C ALA A 146 8.12 13.74 15.75
N PHE A 147 8.33 13.75 14.42
CA PHE A 147 8.01 12.62 13.56
C PHE A 147 8.80 11.35 13.94
N GLN A 148 10.11 11.45 14.16
CA GLN A 148 10.96 10.33 14.58
C GLN A 148 10.45 9.72 15.90
N HIS A 149 10.18 10.54 16.92
CA HIS A 149 9.63 10.05 18.19
C HIS A 149 8.24 9.43 18.04
N GLY A 150 7.40 9.98 17.15
CA GLY A 150 6.08 9.40 16.88
C GLY A 150 6.13 8.02 16.23
N LYS A 151 7.25 7.58 15.65
CA LYS A 151 7.36 6.25 15.04
C LYS A 151 7.15 5.12 16.06
N TYR A 152 7.60 5.31 17.30
CA TYR A 152 7.52 4.29 18.35
C TYR A 152 6.09 3.93 18.80
N VAL A 153 5.11 4.78 18.46
CA VAL A 153 3.69 4.57 18.78
C VAL A 153 2.83 4.46 17.52
N SER A 154 3.47 4.36 16.35
CA SER A 154 2.78 4.22 15.07
C SER A 154 2.35 2.77 14.85
N PRO A 155 1.22 2.52 14.14
CA PRO A 155 0.94 1.19 13.64
C PRO A 155 2.07 0.75 12.69
N ILE A 156 2.35 -0.55 12.68
CA ILE A 156 3.26 -1.19 11.71
C ILE A 156 2.63 -1.13 10.31
N LEU A 157 1.30 -1.28 10.25
CA LEU A 157 0.53 -1.22 9.02
C LEU A 157 0.72 0.13 8.30
N MET A 158 0.91 0.07 6.99
CA MET A 158 1.03 1.27 6.14
C MET A 158 -0.33 1.96 5.98
N GLY A 159 -0.34 3.29 6.16
CA GLY A 159 -1.50 4.13 5.92
C GLY A 159 -1.32 4.95 4.64
N PHE A 160 -2.40 5.13 3.87
CA PHE A 160 -2.39 5.78 2.57
C PHE A 160 -3.10 7.14 2.62
N HIS A 161 -2.55 8.14 1.94
CA HIS A 161 -3.28 9.40 1.74
C HIS A 161 -4.47 9.18 0.81
N ARG A 162 -5.59 9.86 1.08
CA ARG A 162 -6.81 9.78 0.24
C ARG A 162 -6.53 9.95 -1.25
N THR A 163 -5.73 10.95 -1.61
CA THR A 163 -5.39 11.26 -3.02
C THR A 163 -4.68 10.12 -3.75
N ARG A 164 -4.08 9.17 -3.02
CA ARG A 164 -3.44 7.98 -3.59
C ARG A 164 -4.43 6.85 -3.85
N VAL A 165 -5.45 6.74 -3.00
CA VAL A 165 -6.36 5.59 -2.98
C VAL A 165 -7.77 5.90 -3.47
N GLU A 166 -8.12 7.15 -3.72
CA GLU A 166 -9.47 7.52 -4.19
C GLU A 166 -9.81 6.95 -5.58
N GLN A 167 -8.81 6.75 -6.44
CA GLN A 167 -8.97 6.12 -7.75
C GLN A 167 -8.57 4.63 -7.75
N SER A 168 -8.21 4.08 -6.60
CA SER A 168 -7.76 2.69 -6.50
C SER A 168 -8.89 1.68 -6.70
N GLY A 169 -10.16 2.10 -6.61
CA GLY A 169 -11.31 1.19 -6.68
C GLY A 169 -11.61 0.40 -5.41
N PHE A 170 -10.79 0.52 -4.35
CA PHE A 170 -11.14 0.00 -3.03
C PHE A 170 -12.22 0.86 -2.36
N GLU A 171 -13.09 0.23 -1.57
CA GLU A 171 -14.06 0.95 -0.75
C GLU A 171 -13.33 1.79 0.32
N LEU A 172 -13.59 3.09 0.32
CA LEU A 172 -13.07 4.03 1.32
C LEU A 172 -14.10 4.28 2.41
N VAL A 173 -13.85 3.76 3.61
CA VAL A 173 -14.75 3.90 4.77
C VAL A 173 -14.33 5.10 5.61
N ALA A 174 -15.10 6.18 5.56
CA ALA A 174 -14.82 7.41 6.30
C ALA A 174 -14.90 7.22 7.82
N LEU A 175 -14.08 7.96 8.57
CA LEU A 175 -13.94 7.81 10.02
C LEU A 175 -15.28 7.96 10.76
N LYS A 176 -16.07 8.96 10.35
CA LYS A 176 -17.40 9.22 10.92
C LYS A 176 -18.37 8.07 10.67
N ALA A 177 -18.27 7.37 9.54
CA ALA A 177 -19.22 6.33 9.18
C ALA A 177 -19.07 5.10 10.07
N TRP A 178 -17.85 4.66 10.34
CA TRP A 178 -17.61 3.43 11.11
C TRP A 178 -17.57 3.66 12.63
N THR A 179 -17.28 4.88 13.09
CA THR A 179 -17.31 5.23 14.52
C THR A 179 -18.71 5.42 15.09
N MET A 180 -19.70 5.77 14.25
CA MET A 180 -21.10 5.91 14.68
C MET A 180 -21.80 4.57 14.93
N THR A 181 -21.21 3.46 14.50
CA THR A 181 -21.82 2.11 14.58
C THR A 181 -21.83 1.53 16.00
N VAL A 182 -21.12 2.13 16.97
CA VAL A 182 -21.03 1.63 18.37
C VAL A 182 -21.99 2.38 19.32
N GLY A 183 -23.06 2.96 18.78
CA GLY A 183 -24.05 3.73 19.54
C GLY A 183 -25.48 3.19 19.39
N ASN A 184 -25.71 1.89 19.65
CA ASN A 184 -27.02 1.30 19.93
C ASN A 184 -26.89 0.09 20.85
#